data_AF-A0A961PJF3-F1
#
_entry.id   AF-A0A961PJF3-F1
#
_cell.length_a   1.000
_cell.length_b   1.000
_cell.length_c   1.000
_cell.angle_alpha   90.00
_cell.angle_beta   90.00
_cell.angle_gamma   90.00
#
_symmetry.space_group_name_H-M   'P 1'
#
loop_
_entity.id
_entity.type
_entity.pdbx_description
1 polymer ?
#
loop_
_entity_poly.entity_id
_entity_poly.type
_entity_poly.pdbx_seq_one_letter_code
_entity_poly.pdbx_strand_id
1 'polypeptide(L)'
;MAQPKKRPAIDKRIMTDAQAKKQERINQMSAELGVAQDQEWRAIDAAIAASVYGMLLDADEAFIEAFFTRILDAATTANARKIRRHPSCPPHLVTADVVASDKGETPTAKPSNPPTDA
;
A
#
# COMPACT_ATOMS: atom_id res chain seq x y z
N MET A 1 20.18 -19.74 -33.01
CA MET A 1 19.74 -19.00 -31.81
C MET A 1 20.97 -18.39 -31.16
N ALA A 2 21.21 -17.07 -31.29
CA ALA A 2 22.35 -16.42 -30.65
C ALA A 2 22.06 -16.19 -29.16
N GLN A 3 22.92 -16.66 -28.26
CA GLN A 3 22.75 -16.43 -26.83
C GLN A 3 22.86 -14.94 -26.49
N PRO A 4 22.05 -14.42 -25.56
CA PRO A 4 22.16 -13.03 -25.11
C PRO A 4 23.53 -12.82 -24.46
N LYS A 5 24.31 -11.85 -24.97
CA LYS A 5 25.59 -11.45 -24.38
C LYS A 5 25.37 -11.03 -22.93
N LYS A 6 25.96 -11.78 -21.98
CA LYS A 6 26.01 -11.39 -20.56
C LYS A 6 26.75 -10.06 -20.45
N ARG A 7 26.11 -9.06 -19.85
CA ARG A 7 26.77 -7.78 -19.53
C ARG A 7 27.84 -8.06 -18.45
N PRO A 8 29.06 -7.51 -18.59
CA PRO A 8 30.08 -7.67 -17.57
C PRO A 8 29.59 -7.08 -16.24
N ALA A 9 29.88 -7.76 -15.13
CA ALA A 9 29.60 -7.24 -13.80
C ALA A 9 30.40 -5.94 -13.59
N ILE A 10 29.71 -4.87 -13.17
CA ILE A 10 30.37 -3.60 -12.84
C ILE A 10 31.12 -3.80 -11.53
N ASP A 11 32.46 -3.79 -11.58
CA ASP A 11 33.28 -3.79 -10.37
C ASP A 11 33.25 -2.38 -9.75
N LYS A 12 32.52 -2.25 -8.65
CA LYS A 12 32.37 -0.98 -7.91
C LYS A 12 33.68 -0.52 -7.25
N ARG A 13 34.70 -1.39 -7.14
CA ARG A 13 36.01 -1.05 -6.55
C ARG A 13 36.96 -0.37 -7.55
N ILE A 14 36.66 -0.47 -8.85
CA ILE A 14 37.48 0.07 -9.95
C ILE A 14 36.67 1.12 -10.74
N MET A 15 35.79 1.85 -10.05
CA MET A 15 35.05 2.96 -10.67
C MET A 15 35.94 4.20 -10.72
N THR A 16 36.05 4.78 -11.90
CA THR A 16 36.66 6.11 -12.05
C THR A 16 35.77 7.17 -11.40
N ASP A 17 36.33 8.30 -10.96
CA ASP A 17 35.56 9.39 -10.33
C ASP A 17 34.39 9.89 -11.20
N ALA A 18 34.58 9.89 -12.53
CA ALA A 18 33.54 10.22 -13.49
C ALA A 18 32.38 9.21 -13.49
N GLN A 19 32.65 7.92 -13.26
CA GLN A 19 31.62 6.89 -13.10
C GLN A 19 30.96 6.98 -11.73
N ALA A 20 31.71 7.27 -10.67
CA ALA A 20 31.17 7.50 -9.32
C ALA A 20 30.16 8.66 -9.30
N LYS A 21 30.50 9.78 -9.92
CA LYS A 21 29.61 10.93 -10.05
C LYS A 21 28.34 10.62 -10.86
N LYS A 22 28.44 9.79 -11.91
CA LYS A 22 27.28 9.34 -12.69
C LYS A 22 26.39 8.40 -11.90
N GLN A 23 26.98 7.45 -11.16
CA GLN A 23 26.24 6.53 -10.31
C GLN A 23 25.49 7.27 -9.20
N GLU A 24 26.14 8.25 -8.58
CA GLU A 24 25.51 9.08 -7.55
C GLU A 24 24.31 9.85 -8.10
N ARG A 25 24.45 10.45 -9.30
CA ARG A 25 23.32 11.11 -9.96
C ARG A 25 22.18 10.14 -10.28
N ILE A 26 22.48 8.91 -10.70
CA ILE A 26 21.46 7.88 -10.95
C ILE A 26 20.75 7.51 -9.65
N ASN A 27 21.48 7.38 -8.54
CA ASN A 27 20.90 7.07 -7.23
C ASN A 27 19.96 8.20 -6.77
N GLN A 28 20.38 9.46 -6.92
CA GLN A 28 19.58 10.63 -6.59
C GLN A 28 18.28 10.67 -7.41
N MET A 29 18.37 10.54 -8.74
CA MET A 29 17.18 10.50 -9.61
C MET A 29 16.27 9.31 -9.29
N SER A 30 16.83 8.16 -8.93
CA SER A 30 16.04 6.98 -8.56
C SER A 30 15.31 7.20 -7.23
N ALA A 31 15.92 7.88 -6.27
CA ALA A 31 15.29 8.24 -5.00
C ALA A 31 14.15 9.25 -5.22
N GLU A 32 14.39 10.29 -6.01
CA GLU A 32 13.37 11.27 -6.38
C GLU A 32 12.20 10.63 -7.11
N LEU A 33 12.47 9.73 -8.07
CA LEU A 33 11.45 8.98 -8.77
C LEU A 33 10.64 8.09 -7.83
N GLY A 34 11.29 7.42 -6.87
CA GLY A 34 10.61 6.61 -5.87
C GLY A 34 9.65 7.43 -5.00
N VAL A 35 10.08 8.62 -4.58
CA VAL A 35 9.22 9.55 -3.82
C VAL A 35 8.05 10.04 -4.68
N ALA A 36 8.30 10.41 -5.93
CA ALA A 36 7.25 10.87 -6.84
C ALA A 36 6.21 9.76 -7.10
N GLN A 37 6.65 8.54 -7.34
CA GLN A 37 5.75 7.39 -7.51
C GLN A 37 4.91 7.14 -6.25
N ASP A 38 5.50 7.16 -5.05
CA ASP A 38 4.73 6.99 -3.80
C ASP A 38 3.68 8.09 -3.62
N GLN A 39 4.00 9.34 -3.98
CA GLN A 39 3.05 10.45 -3.94
C GLN A 39 1.90 10.26 -4.93
N GLU A 40 2.19 9.84 -6.17
CA GLU A 40 1.18 9.54 -7.19
C GLU A 40 0.26 8.40 -6.74
N TRP A 41 0.80 7.30 -6.23
CA TRP A 41 0.01 6.19 -5.72
C TRP A 41 -0.91 6.61 -4.58
N ARG A 42 -0.40 7.40 -3.63
CA ARG A 42 -1.25 7.93 -2.54
C ARG A 42 -2.36 8.84 -3.05
N ALA A 43 -2.10 9.65 -4.08
CA ALA A 43 -3.10 10.51 -4.68
C ALA A 43 -4.19 9.69 -5.40
N ILE A 44 -3.80 8.64 -6.11
CA ILE A 44 -4.73 7.71 -6.77
C ILE A 44 -5.59 6.99 -5.72
N ASP A 45 -4.97 6.44 -4.68
CA ASP A 45 -5.68 5.74 -3.59
C ASP A 45 -6.68 6.68 -2.90
N ALA A 46 -6.28 7.93 -2.63
CA ALA A 46 -7.17 8.94 -2.05
C ALA A 46 -8.35 9.27 -2.97
N ALA A 47 -8.11 9.40 -4.27
CA ALA A 47 -9.16 9.67 -5.25
C ALA A 47 -10.16 8.50 -5.37
N ILE A 48 -9.66 7.26 -5.38
CA ILE A 48 -10.50 6.05 -5.38
C ILE A 48 -11.33 6.00 -4.09
N ALA A 49 -10.71 6.22 -2.93
CA ALA A 49 -11.42 6.22 -1.66
C ALA A 49 -12.53 7.28 -1.60
N ALA A 50 -12.25 8.50 -2.07
CA ALA A 50 -13.24 9.57 -2.14
C ALA A 50 -14.39 9.23 -3.09
N SER A 51 -14.09 8.65 -4.25
CA SER A 51 -15.11 8.23 -5.22
C SER A 51 -16.01 7.13 -4.68
N VAL A 52 -15.43 6.10 -4.05
CA VAL A 52 -16.19 5.00 -3.44
C VAL A 52 -17.03 5.52 -2.27
N TYR A 53 -16.48 6.39 -1.43
CA TYR A 53 -17.22 6.96 -0.31
C TYR A 53 -18.39 7.82 -0.79
N GLY A 54 -18.19 8.66 -1.81
CA GLY A 54 -19.27 9.43 -2.44
C GLY A 54 -20.37 8.53 -3.00
N MET A 55 -20.00 7.47 -3.72
CA MET A 55 -20.95 6.48 -4.23
C MET A 55 -21.75 5.80 -3.10
N LEU A 56 -21.10 5.45 -1.99
CA LEU A 56 -21.75 4.81 -0.84
C LEU A 56 -22.70 5.75 -0.07
N LEU A 57 -22.45 7.06 -0.08
CA LEU A 57 -23.33 8.04 0.57
C LEU A 57 -24.69 8.19 -0.12
N ASP A 58 -24.70 8.10 -1.45
CA ASP A 58 -25.91 8.26 -2.28
C ASP A 58 -26.57 6.92 -2.64
N ALA A 59 -25.97 5.80 -2.24
CA ALA A 59 -26.46 4.46 -2.54
C ALA A 59 -27.65 4.05 -1.65
N ASP A 60 -28.52 3.21 -2.22
CA ASP A 60 -29.55 2.53 -1.44
C ASP A 60 -29.00 1.31 -0.69
N GLU A 61 -29.78 0.82 0.28
CA GLU A 61 -29.37 -0.29 1.15
C GLU A 61 -29.09 -1.58 0.36
N ALA A 62 -29.88 -1.84 -0.70
CA ALA A 62 -29.70 -3.00 -1.55
C ALA A 62 -28.37 -2.96 -2.32
N PHE A 63 -27.97 -1.79 -2.84
CA PHE A 63 -26.68 -1.61 -3.47
C PHE A 63 -25.54 -1.75 -2.48
N ILE A 64 -25.64 -1.14 -1.29
CA ILE A 64 -24.62 -1.24 -0.25
C ILE A 64 -24.39 -2.71 0.11
N GLU A 65 -25.46 -3.48 0.32
CA GLU A 65 -25.36 -4.91 0.63
C GLU A 65 -24.70 -5.71 -0.49
N ALA A 66 -25.13 -5.50 -1.74
CA ALA A 66 -24.55 -6.19 -2.89
C ALA A 66 -23.06 -5.84 -3.08
N PHE A 67 -22.70 -4.58 -2.87
CA PHE A 67 -21.33 -4.08 -2.96
C PHE A 67 -20.42 -4.75 -1.91
N PHE A 68 -20.80 -4.71 -0.63
CA PHE A 68 -20.00 -5.31 0.43
C PHE A 68 -19.91 -6.84 0.28
N THR A 69 -21.00 -7.51 -0.10
CA THR A 69 -20.99 -8.95 -0.37
C THR A 69 -19.98 -9.28 -1.48
N ARG A 70 -20.04 -8.58 -2.61
CA ARG A 70 -19.17 -8.83 -3.76
C ARG A 70 -17.70 -8.60 -3.46
N ILE A 71 -17.39 -7.57 -2.67
CA ILE A 71 -16.00 -7.28 -2.28
C ILE A 71 -15.51 -8.32 -1.26
N LEU A 72 -16.36 -8.74 -0.32
CA LEU A 72 -16.00 -9.79 0.64
C LEU A 72 -15.71 -11.13 -0.04
N ASP A 73 -16.48 -11.49 -1.07
CA ASP A 73 -16.27 -12.72 -1.86
C ASP A 73 -14.91 -12.73 -2.57
N ALA A 74 -14.45 -11.57 -3.04
CA ALA A 74 -13.18 -11.42 -3.73
C ALA A 74 -11.99 -11.16 -2.79
N ALA A 75 -12.25 -10.87 -1.52
CA ALA A 75 -11.22 -10.46 -0.57
C ALA A 75 -10.44 -11.64 0.00
N THR A 76 -9.15 -11.43 0.23
CA THR A 76 -8.36 -12.32 1.09
C THR A 76 -8.87 -12.25 2.53
N THR A 77 -8.60 -13.26 3.35
CA THR A 77 -9.06 -13.30 4.75
C THR A 77 -8.67 -12.06 5.56
N ALA A 78 -7.46 -11.54 5.34
CA ALA A 78 -6.98 -10.33 6.01
C ALA A 78 -7.75 -9.07 5.56
N ASN A 79 -8.04 -8.97 4.26
CA ASN A 79 -8.80 -7.84 3.71
C ASN A 79 -10.28 -7.93 4.09
N ALA A 80 -10.86 -9.13 4.10
CA ALA A 80 -12.24 -9.36 4.52
C ALA A 80 -12.47 -8.88 5.97
N ARG A 81 -11.51 -9.14 6.88
CA ARG A 81 -11.56 -8.60 8.25
C ARG A 81 -11.56 -7.07 8.28
N LYS A 82 -10.77 -6.40 7.44
CA LYS A 82 -10.74 -4.94 7.35
C LYS A 82 -12.04 -4.38 6.78
N ILE A 83 -12.58 -5.00 5.73
CA ILE A 83 -13.84 -4.61 5.09
C ILE A 83 -15.00 -4.72 6.08
N ARG A 84 -15.06 -5.80 6.86
CA ARG A 84 -16.07 -5.99 7.92
C ARG A 84 -16.01 -4.96 9.04
N ARG A 85 -14.89 -4.24 9.21
CA ARG A 85 -14.75 -3.13 10.16
C ARG A 85 -15.17 -1.78 9.57
N HIS A 86 -15.52 -1.72 8.28
CA HIS A 86 -15.91 -0.47 7.63
C HIS A 86 -17.27 0.02 8.18
N PRO A 87 -17.44 1.32 8.48
CA PRO A 87 -18.65 1.85 9.11
C PRO A 87 -19.93 1.64 8.28
N SER A 88 -19.80 1.62 6.94
CA SER A 88 -20.91 1.35 6.02
C SER A 88 -21.15 -0.14 5.75
N CYS A 89 -20.40 -1.05 6.38
CA CYS A 89 -20.58 -2.49 6.18
C CYS A 89 -21.88 -2.96 6.86
N PRO A 90 -22.76 -3.69 6.15
CA PRO A 90 -24.00 -4.19 6.74
C PRO A 90 -23.76 -5.05 8.00
N PRO A 91 -24.54 -4.86 9.09
CA PRO A 91 -24.29 -5.51 10.37
C PRO A 91 -24.27 -7.05 10.33
N HIS A 92 -25.10 -7.66 9.48
CA HIS A 92 -25.16 -9.12 9.32
C HIS A 92 -23.95 -9.70 8.60
N LEU A 93 -23.16 -8.88 7.90
CA LEU A 93 -21.90 -9.28 7.26
C LEU A 93 -20.70 -9.15 8.20
N VAL A 94 -20.88 -8.49 9.36
CA VAL A 94 -19.85 -8.39 10.41
C VAL A 94 -19.83 -9.69 11.22
N THR A 95 -18.69 -10.39 11.21
CA THR A 95 -18.55 -11.64 11.97
C THR A 95 -18.11 -11.42 13.42
N ALA A 96 -18.47 -12.35 14.30
CA ALA A 96 -18.23 -12.26 15.74
C ALA A 96 -16.74 -12.10 16.15
N ASP A 97 -15.80 -12.58 15.34
CA ASP A 97 -14.36 -12.40 15.52
C ASP A 97 -13.90 -10.93 15.36
N VAL A 98 -14.63 -10.14 14.57
CA VAL A 98 -14.41 -8.69 14.42
C VAL A 98 -14.94 -7.94 15.64
N VAL A 99 -16.11 -8.32 16.16
CA VAL A 99 -16.75 -7.71 17.34
C VAL A 99 -15.96 -7.98 18.63
N ALA A 100 -15.31 -9.15 18.73
CA ALA A 100 -14.50 -9.51 19.89
C ALA A 100 -13.14 -8.78 19.97
N SER A 101 -12.59 -8.34 18.84
CA SER A 101 -11.29 -7.65 18.78
C SER A 101 -11.36 -6.22 19.35
N ASP A 102 -12.52 -5.58 19.29
CA ASP A 102 -12.71 -4.17 19.72
C ASP A 102 -12.74 -4.00 21.26
N LYS A 103 -12.81 -5.10 22.02
CA LYS A 103 -12.73 -5.09 23.49
C LYS A 103 -11.32 -5.34 24.05
N GLY A 104 -10.29 -5.46 23.21
CA GLY A 104 -8.97 -5.95 23.67
C GLY A 104 -7.73 -5.28 23.09
N GLU A 105 -7.82 -4.33 22.17
CA GLU A 105 -6.63 -3.73 21.54
C GLU A 105 -6.21 -2.44 22.25
N THR A 106 -5.32 -2.56 23.25
CA THR A 106 -4.49 -1.44 23.72
C THR A 106 -3.67 -0.88 22.55
N PRO A 107 -3.52 0.45 22.45
CA PRO A 107 -2.85 1.07 21.31
C PRO A 107 -1.38 0.64 21.30
N THR A 108 -1.01 -0.18 20.32
CA THR A 108 0.38 -0.56 20.10
C THR A 108 1.12 0.67 19.57
N ALA A 109 1.93 1.27 20.42
CA ALA A 109 2.80 2.38 20.06
C ALA A 109 3.67 1.99 18.86
N LYS A 110 3.72 2.86 17.84
CA LYS A 110 4.71 2.78 16.76
C LYS A 110 6.12 2.70 17.37
N PRO A 111 7.02 1.81 16.91
CA PRO A 111 8.41 1.89 17.31
C PRO A 111 9.00 3.17 16.71
N SER A 112 9.37 4.11 17.58
CA SER A 112 10.27 5.21 17.26
C SER A 112 11.63 4.63 16.88
N ASN A 113 12.09 4.86 15.65
CA ASN A 113 13.47 4.56 15.29
C ASN A 113 14.42 5.41 16.16
N PRO A 114 15.52 4.84 16.70
CA PRO A 114 16.51 5.62 17.41
C PRO A 114 17.29 6.53 16.44
N PRO A 115 17.80 7.69 16.90
CA PRO A 115 18.67 8.53 16.10
C PRO A 115 20.00 7.81 15.88
N THR A 116 20.41 7.68 14.62
CA THR A 116 21.75 7.22 14.27
C THR A 116 22.67 8.44 14.27
N ASP A 117 23.39 8.64 15.37
CA ASP A 117 24.61 9.46 15.37
C ASP A 117 25.77 8.63 14.80
N ALA A 118 26.37 9.11 13.73
CA ALA A 118 27.75 8.82 13.30
C ALA A 118 28.23 9.89 12.30
#